data_AF-H6LIW9-F1
#
_entry.id   AF-H6LIW9-F1
#
_cell.length_a   1.000
_cell.length_b   1.000
_cell.length_c   1.000
_cell.angle_alpha   90.00
_cell.angle_beta   90.00
_cell.angle_gamma   90.00
#
_symmetry.space_group_name_H-M   'P 1'
#
loop_
_entity.id
_entity.type
_entity.pdbx_description
1 polymer ?
#
loop_
_entity_poly.entity_id
_entity_poly.type
_entity_poly.pdbx_seq_one_letter_code
_entity_poly.pdbx_strand_id
1 'polypeptide(L)' 'MNINKFIKNKREERGLSVKELADIANFSFKTIYLWESGEKNITYKSLVQLLDALGLEIQIVEKSQIRR' A
#
# COMPACT_ATOMS: atom_id res chain seq x y z
N MET A 1 -6.01 -9.16 -7.76
CA MET A 1 -4.78 -8.52 -7.24
C MET A 1 -4.96 -8.30 -5.75
N ASN A 2 -3.99 -8.69 -4.91
CA ASN A 2 -4.05 -8.44 -3.47
C ASN A 2 -3.33 -7.11 -3.17
N ILE A 3 -3.96 -6.22 -2.40
CA ILE A 3 -3.43 -4.87 -2.10
C ILE A 3 -2.02 -4.93 -1.50
N ASN A 4 -1.76 -5.95 -0.66
CA ASN A 4 -0.47 -6.18 -0.01
C ASN A 4 0.65 -6.40 -1.03
N LYS A 5 0.37 -7.22 -2.07
CA LYS A 5 1.31 -7.45 -3.19
C LYS A 5 1.47 -6.22 -4.07
N PHE A 6 0.39 -5.45 -4.28
CA PHE A 6 0.45 -4.22 -5.06
C PHE A 6 1.36 -3.18 -4.41
N ILE A 7 1.23 -2.96 -3.10
CA ILE A 7 2.11 -2.06 -2.31
C ILE A 7 3.57 -2.49 -2.45
N LYS A 8 3.84 -3.79 -2.22
CA LYS A 8 5.18 -4.36 -2.36
C LYS A 8 5.79 -4.09 -3.73
N ASN A 9 5.05 -4.40 -4.79
CA ASN A 9 5.53 -4.20 -6.15
C ASN A 9 5.79 -2.71 -6.43
N LYS A 10 4.89 -1.81 -6.00
CA LYS A 10 5.07 -0.37 -6.19
C LYS A 10 6.29 0.16 -5.43
N ARG A 11 6.56 -0.35 -4.23
CA ARG A 11 7.79 -0.04 -3.49
C ARG A 11 9.04 -0.46 -4.27
N GLU A 12 9.04 -1.68 -4.80
CA GLU A 12 10.17 -2.24 -5.54
C GLU A 12 10.40 -1.53 -6.89
N GLU A 13 9.33 -1.18 -7.61
CA GLU A 13 9.38 -0.35 -8.83
C GLU A 13 9.99 1.04 -8.58
N ARG A 14 9.80 1.58 -7.36
CA ARG A 14 10.37 2.86 -6.92
C ARG A 14 11.81 2.72 -6.40
N GLY A 15 12.37 1.50 -6.37
CA GLY A 15 13.72 1.23 -5.86
C GLY A 15 13.87 1.40 -4.33
N LEU A 16 12.77 1.41 -3.58
CA LEU A 16 12.77 1.61 -2.14
C LEU A 16 12.93 0.28 -1.40
N SER A 17 13.77 0.25 -0.37
CA SER A 17 13.76 -0.80 0.64
C SER A 17 12.53 -0.68 1.55
N VAL A 18 12.18 -1.77 2.23
CA VAL A 18 11.09 -1.78 3.23
C VAL A 18 11.34 -0.75 4.33
N LYS A 19 12.61 -0.53 4.72
CA LYS A 19 12.99 0.45 5.74
C LYS A 19 12.77 1.88 5.25
N GLU A 20 13.21 2.19 4.04
CA GLU A 20 13.01 3.53 3.45
C GLU A 20 11.53 3.85 3.29
N LEU A 21 10.70 2.90 2.83
CA LEU A 21 9.26 3.12 2.77
C LEU A 21 8.66 3.34 4.17
N ALA A 22 9.10 2.58 5.17
CA ALA A 22 8.65 2.75 6.55
C ALA A 22 9.00 4.14 7.09
N ASP A 23 10.22 4.61 6.84
CA ASP A 23 10.69 5.93 7.26
C ASP A 23 9.90 7.05 6.57
N ILE A 24 9.69 6.96 5.24
CA ILE A 24 8.90 7.95 4.48
C ILE A 24 7.43 7.97 4.91
N ALA A 25 6.84 6.78 5.10
CA ALA A 25 5.44 6.64 5.49
C ALA A 25 5.20 6.82 7.00
N ASN A 26 6.24 7.08 7.80
CA ASN A 26 6.19 7.19 9.26
C ASN A 26 5.54 5.96 9.94
N PHE A 27 5.98 4.77 9.55
CA PHE A 27 5.62 3.49 10.17
C PHE A 27 6.88 2.75 10.63
N SER A 28 6.70 1.72 11.47
CA SER A 28 7.81 0.82 11.78
C SER A 28 8.10 -0.10 10.60
N PHE A 29 9.38 -0.44 10.41
CA PHE A 29 9.81 -1.47 9.44
C PHE A 29 8.96 -2.75 9.56
N LYS A 30 8.77 -3.24 10.80
CA LYS A 30 7.98 -4.44 11.09
C LYS A 30 6.55 -4.31 10.60
N THR A 31 5.95 -3.14 10.75
CA THR A 31 4.58 -2.86 10.30
C THR A 31 4.48 -3.00 8.78
N ILE A 32 5.36 -2.34 8.01
CA ILE A 32 5.36 -2.44 6.54
C ILE A 32 5.62 -3.88 6.10
N TYR A 33 6.59 -4.56 6.72
CA TYR A 33 6.91 -5.96 6.41
C TYR A 33 5.69 -6.88 6.58
N LEU A 34 5.00 -6.80 7.72
CA LEU A 34 3.82 -7.63 8.01
C LEU A 34 2.65 -7.33 7.08
N TRP A 35 2.52 -6.07 6.63
CA TRP A 35 1.54 -5.72 5.62
C TRP A 35 1.92 -6.30 4.26
N GLU A 36 3.14 -6.11 3.77
CA GLU A 36 3.55 -6.63 2.46
C GLU A 36 3.55 -8.18 2.40
N SER A 37 3.83 -8.86 3.52
CA SER A 37 3.80 -10.32 3.60
C SER A 37 2.37 -10.89 3.70
N GLY A 38 1.38 -10.07 4.08
CA GLY A 38 0.01 -10.51 4.31
C GLY A 38 -0.25 -11.10 5.70
N GLU A 39 0.73 -11.06 6.61
CA GLU A 39 0.56 -11.55 7.98
C GLU A 39 -0.31 -10.64 8.85
N LYS A 40 -0.45 -9.36 8.48
CA LYS A 40 -1.34 -8.44 9.16
C LYS A 40 -2.20 -7.66 8.17
N ASN A 41 -3.47 -7.49 8.51
CA ASN A 41 -4.37 -6.62 7.76
C ASN A 41 -4.00 -5.15 7.98
N ILE A 42 -3.98 -4.38 6.89
CA ILE A 42 -3.82 -2.93 6.91
C ILE A 42 -5.18 -2.26 7.13
N THR A 43 -5.22 -1.22 7.96
CA THR A 43 -6.44 -0.41 8.10
C THR A 43 -6.54 0.57 6.93
N TYR A 44 -7.75 1.04 6.61
CA TYR A 44 -7.93 2.05 5.56
C TYR A 44 -7.08 3.31 5.80
N LYS A 45 -7.06 3.82 7.04
CA LYS A 45 -6.27 4.99 7.42
C LYS A 45 -4.77 4.78 7.14
N SER A 46 -4.24 3.63 7.55
CA SER A 46 -2.83 3.31 7.32
C SER A 46 -2.52 3.08 5.85
N LEU A 47 -3.46 2.52 5.09
CA LEU A 47 -3.32 2.32 3.66
C LEU A 47 -3.20 3.65 2.91
N VAL A 48 -4.06 4.63 3.22
CA VAL A 48 -4.00 5.97 2.60
C VAL A 48 -2.64 6.61 2.85
N GLN A 49 -2.19 6.65 4.11
CA GLN A 49 -0.89 7.23 4.47
C GLN A 49 0.28 6.53 3.76
N LEU A 50 0.21 5.21 3.58
CA LEU A 50 1.23 4.46 2.88
C LEU A 50 1.22 4.72 1.36
N LEU A 51 0.03 4.88 0.77
CA LEU A 51 -0.11 5.22 -0.64
C LEU A 51 0.39 6.64 -0.92
N ASP A 52 0.11 7.60 -0.04
CA ASP A 52 0.63 8.96 -0.15
C ASP A 52 2.17 8.97 -0.19
N ALA A 53 2.82 8.19 0.68
CA ALA A 53 4.27 8.01 0.69
C ALA A 53 4.82 7.39 -0.60
N LEU A 54 4.02 6.57 -1.30
CA LEU A 54 4.33 6.00 -2.60
C LEU A 54 3.92 6.91 -3.78
N GLY A 55 3.37 8.09 -3.51
CA GLY A 55 2.83 9.02 -4.50
C GLY A 55 1.65 8.43 -5.26
N LEU A 56 0.75 7.75 -4.54
CA LEU A 56 -0.45 7.09 -5.05
C LEU A 56 -1.67 7.55 -4.24
N GLU A 57 -2.86 7.45 -4.84
CA GLU A 57 -4.11 7.79 -4.18
C GLU A 57 -5.19 6.71 -4.44
N ILE A 58 -6.22 6.69 -3.60
CA ILE A 58 -7.40 5.86 -3.79
C ILE A 58 -8.47 6.70 -4.47
N GLN A 59 -8.89 6.29 -5.65
CA GLN A 59 -10.02 6.89 -6.35
C GLN A 59 -11.24 5.97 -6.30
N ILE A 60 -12.39 6.53 -5.93
CA ILE A 60 -13.69 5.86 -6.05
C ILE A 60 -14.25 6.23 -7.42
N VAL A 61 -14.53 5.21 -8.24
CA VAL A 61 -15.08 5.37 -9.58
C VAL A 61 -16.36 4.57 -9.72
N GLU A 62 -17.33 5.12 -10.45
CA GLU A 62 -18.54 4.37 -10.78
C GLU A 62 -18.20 3.18 -11.66
N LYS A 63 -18.79 2.03 -11.35
CA LYS A 63 -18.60 0.83 -12.15
C LYS A 63 -19.37 1.00 -13.46
N SER A 64 -18.64 1.21 -14.55
CA SER A 64 -19.19 1.51 -15.90
C SER A 64 -20.10 0.41 -16.48
N GLN A 65 -20.17 -0.76 -15.85
CA GLN A 65 -21.20 -1.77 -16.12
C GLN A 65 -21.64 -2.43 -14.81
N ILE A 66 -22.76 -1.99 -14.26
CA ILE A 66 -23.62 -2.90 -13.50
C ILE A 66 -24.26 -3.78 -14.57
N ARG A 67 -23.69 -4.96 -14.84
CA ARG A 67 -24.37 -5.98 -15.66
C ARG A 67 -25.71 -6.28 -14.96
N ARG A 68 -26.79 -5.75 -15.51
CA ARG A 68 -28.15 -6.20 -15.22
C ARG A 68 -28.35 -7.60 -15.80
#